data_AF-A0A1W9HGH4-F1
#
_entry.id   AF-A0A1W9HGH4-F1
#
_cell.length_a   1.000
_cell.length_b   1.000
_cell.length_c   1.000
_cell.angle_alpha   90.00
_cell.angle_beta   90.00
_cell.angle_gamma   90.00
#
_symmetry.space_group_name_H-M   'P 1'
#
loop_
_entity.id
_entity.type
_entity.pdbx_description
1 polymer ?
#
loop_
_entity_poly.entity_id
_entity_poly.type
_entity_poly.pdbx_seq_one_letter_code
_entity_poly.pdbx_strand_id
1 'polypeptide(L)'
;MNKFLFFFSGLFFFLFRISNAADVARLEKKTISVGTGSVIQANDEVEISYTLWINDKKIETKKNFRLKLEEKKIIPGLYQAIVGSKKGDKIIFNVPPELGYGARAEGEVPPNSNLKYELEIK
;
A
#
# COMPACT_ATOMS: atom_id res chain seq x y z
N MET A 1 -40.98 -32.32 -38.03
CA MET A 1 -41.05 -33.72 -37.51
C MET A 1 -39.64 -34.15 -37.16
N ASN A 2 -39.45 -34.63 -35.92
CA ASN A 2 -38.30 -35.38 -35.37
C ASN A 2 -36.98 -34.57 -35.21
N LYS A 3 -36.73 -33.91 -34.06
CA LYS A 3 -36.17 -34.47 -32.80
C LYS A 3 -34.98 -35.39 -33.03
N PHE A 4 -33.77 -34.96 -32.66
CA PHE A 4 -32.88 -35.77 -31.83
C PHE A 4 -31.87 -34.88 -31.08
N LEU A 5 -32.00 -34.90 -29.76
CA LEU A 5 -31.08 -34.39 -28.76
C LEU A 5 -30.04 -35.49 -28.51
N PHE A 6 -28.74 -35.16 -28.55
CA PHE A 6 -27.71 -35.95 -27.90
C PHE A 6 -26.75 -35.05 -27.14
N PHE A 7 -26.51 -35.47 -25.90
CA PHE A 7 -25.70 -34.84 -24.88
C PHE A 7 -24.36 -35.60 -24.77
N PHE A 8 -23.37 -34.88 -24.22
CA PHE A 8 -22.10 -35.32 -23.61
C PHE A 8 -20.81 -35.28 -24.43
N SER A 9 -19.80 -34.83 -23.69
CA SER A 9 -18.35 -35.00 -23.86
C SER A 9 -17.66 -33.90 -24.64
N GLY A 10 -17.05 -32.95 -23.92
CA GLY A 10 -16.22 -31.94 -24.56
C GLY A 10 -15.69 -30.87 -23.62
N LEU A 11 -14.82 -31.27 -22.70
CA LEU A 11 -13.71 -30.45 -22.23
C LEU A 11 -14.06 -29.15 -21.49
N PHE A 12 -14.30 -29.31 -20.18
CA PHE A 12 -14.16 -28.25 -19.19
C PHE A 12 -12.68 -27.87 -19.07
N PHE A 13 -12.16 -27.07 -20.00
CA PHE A 13 -10.87 -26.39 -19.88
C PHE A 13 -11.04 -24.95 -20.35
N PHE A 14 -11.71 -24.15 -19.51
CA PHE A 14 -11.40 -22.72 -19.57
C PHE A 14 -9.99 -22.58 -19.01
N LEU A 15 -9.04 -22.41 -19.92
CA LEU A 15 -7.63 -22.18 -19.65
C LEU A 15 -7.52 -21.14 -18.53
N PHE A 16 -7.12 -21.60 -17.34
CA PHE A 16 -6.57 -20.76 -16.31
C PHE A 16 -5.37 -20.07 -16.96
N ARG A 17 -5.57 -18.83 -17.41
CA ARG A 17 -4.51 -17.99 -17.95
C ARG A 17 -3.41 -17.98 -16.90
N ILE A 18 -2.25 -18.49 -17.30
CA ILE A 18 -1.02 -18.49 -16.55
C ILE A 18 -0.76 -17.06 -16.07
N SER A 19 -0.94 -16.78 -14.78
CA SER A 19 -0.46 -15.56 -14.14
C SER A 19 1.05 -15.69 -14.01
N ASN A 20 1.81 -15.04 -14.90
CA ASN A 20 3.27 -15.00 -14.79
C ASN A 20 3.77 -13.55 -14.74
N ALA A 21 4.69 -13.32 -13.80
CA ALA A 21 5.63 -12.21 -13.69
C ALA A 21 5.12 -10.85 -13.19
N ALA A 22 4.43 -10.82 -12.05
CA ALA A 22 4.52 -9.81 -10.99
C ALA A 22 3.26 -9.95 -10.14
N ASP A 23 3.38 -10.58 -8.97
CA ASP A 23 2.53 -10.15 -7.86
C ASP A 23 2.93 -8.68 -7.63
N VAL A 24 2.19 -7.75 -8.24
CA VAL A 24 2.54 -6.33 -8.27
C VAL A 24 2.65 -5.92 -6.81
N ALA A 25 3.85 -5.58 -6.35
CA ALA A 25 4.10 -5.23 -4.95
C ALA A 25 3.03 -4.23 -4.52
N ARG A 26 2.07 -4.71 -3.72
CA ARG A 26 0.85 -3.97 -3.42
C ARG A 26 0.95 -3.48 -2.00
N LEU A 27 0.75 -2.19 -1.83
CA LEU A 27 0.54 -1.61 -0.53
C LEU A 27 -0.72 -2.22 0.10
N GLU A 28 -0.57 -2.89 1.23
CA GLU A 28 -1.70 -3.29 2.06
C GLU A 28 -2.03 -2.16 3.02
N LYS A 29 -3.21 -1.56 2.89
CA LYS A 29 -3.65 -0.43 3.72
C LYS A 29 -4.95 -0.75 4.44
N LYS A 30 -5.01 -0.41 5.72
CA LYS A 30 -6.20 -0.48 6.56
C LYS A 30 -6.44 0.86 7.25
N THR A 31 -7.64 1.42 7.06
CA THR A 31 -8.07 2.58 7.84
C THR A 31 -8.64 2.13 9.18
N ILE A 32 -8.05 2.62 10.27
CA ILE A 32 -8.43 2.32 11.65
C ILE A 32 -9.47 3.33 12.14
N SER A 33 -9.33 4.59 11.74
CA SER A 33 -10.30 5.65 12.02
C SER A 33 -10.40 6.54 10.80
N VAL A 34 -11.63 6.83 10.37
CA VAL A 34 -11.89 7.73 9.24
C VAL A 34 -11.95 9.16 9.76
N GLY A 35 -11.12 10.02 9.19
CA GLY A 35 -11.11 11.46 9.40
C GLY A 35 -12.28 12.14 8.70
N THR A 36 -12.63 13.33 9.19
CA THR A 36 -13.74 14.15 8.68
C THR A 36 -13.28 15.33 7.84
N GLY A 37 -11.96 15.55 7.73
CA GLY A 37 -11.42 16.65 6.94
C GLY A 37 -11.38 16.35 5.45
N SER A 38 -10.82 17.30 4.70
CA SER A 38 -10.68 17.22 3.26
C SER A 38 -9.85 16.01 2.82
N VAL A 39 -10.15 15.52 1.61
CA VAL A 39 -9.34 14.51 0.94
C VAL A 39 -8.02 15.14 0.52
N ILE A 40 -6.92 14.43 0.78
CA ILE A 40 -5.57 14.85 0.47
C ILE A 40 -5.27 14.59 -1.00
N GLN A 41 -4.71 15.59 -1.67
CA GLN A 41 -4.36 15.55 -3.08
C GLN A 41 -2.84 15.49 -3.29
N ALA A 42 -2.43 15.20 -4.52
CA ALA A 42 -1.03 15.30 -4.91
C ALA A 42 -0.54 16.75 -4.77
N ASN A 43 0.73 16.93 -4.37
CA ASN A 43 1.39 18.21 -4.09
C ASN A 43 0.91 18.98 -2.85
N ASP A 44 -0.09 18.48 -2.12
CA ASP A 44 -0.45 19.04 -0.81
C ASP A 44 0.71 18.96 0.18
N GLU A 45 0.76 19.91 1.10
CA GLU A 45 1.55 19.79 2.31
C GLU A 45 0.69 19.22 3.43
N VAL A 46 1.15 18.16 4.06
CA VAL A 46 0.44 17.47 5.14
C VAL A 46 1.31 17.37 6.38
N GLU A 47 0.68 17.41 7.54
CA GLU A 47 1.32 17.10 8.81
C GLU A 47 0.88 15.71 9.25
N ILE A 48 1.84 14.83 9.51
CA ILE A 48 1.58 13.45 9.93
C ILE A 48 2.30 13.14 11.25
N SER A 49 1.77 12.17 11.97
CA SER A 49 2.52 11.49 13.03
C SER A 49 2.53 10.00 12.72
N TYR A 50 3.67 9.34 12.83
CA TYR A 50 3.78 7.92 12.54
C TYR A 50 4.72 7.18 13.48
N THR A 51 4.50 5.87 13.57
CA THR A 51 5.45 4.90 14.08
C THR A 51 5.78 3.90 12.98
N LEU A 52 7.08 3.68 12.76
CA LEU A 52 7.60 2.70 11.81
C LEU A 52 8.04 1.44 12.57
N TRP A 53 7.62 0.29 12.08
CA TRP A 53 7.97 -1.03 12.60
C TRP A 53 8.60 -1.89 11.51
N ILE A 54 9.59 -2.71 11.89
CA ILE A 54 10.21 -3.75 11.05
C ILE A 54 10.30 -5.02 11.91
N ASN A 55 9.75 -6.13 11.44
CA ASN A 55 9.71 -7.41 12.18
C ASN A 55 9.26 -7.24 13.65
N ASP A 56 8.13 -6.55 13.84
CA ASP A 56 7.53 -6.21 15.14
C ASP A 56 8.41 -5.37 16.09
N LYS A 57 9.60 -4.95 15.65
CA LYS A 57 10.43 -3.98 16.35
C LYS A 57 10.07 -2.58 15.90
N LYS A 58 9.79 -1.70 16.85
CA LYS A 58 9.65 -0.27 16.61
C LYS A 58 11.01 0.33 16.26
N ILE A 59 11.09 0.97 15.10
CA ILE A 59 12.32 1.57 14.56
C ILE A 59 12.30 3.08 14.78
N GLU A 60 11.19 3.74 14.44
CA GLU A 60 11.10 5.19 14.51
C GLU A 60 9.72 5.61 15.02
N THR A 61 9.65 6.73 15.74
CA THR A 61 8.39 7.45 15.97
C THR A 61 8.62 8.93 15.73
N LYS A 62 7.80 9.50 14.85
CA LYS A 62 7.89 10.91 14.47
C LYS A 62 6.54 11.57 14.65
N LYS A 63 6.53 12.77 15.25
CA LYS A 63 5.31 13.56 15.49
C LYS A 63 5.39 14.87 14.74
N ASN A 64 4.23 15.38 14.31
CA ASN A 64 4.09 16.66 13.62
C ASN A 64 5.05 16.82 12.43
N PHE A 65 5.32 15.71 11.71
CA PHE A 65 6.22 15.72 10.59
C PHE A 65 5.49 16.29 9.37
N ARG A 66 6.00 17.39 8.84
CA ARG A 66 5.46 18.02 7.64
C ARG A 66 6.18 17.49 6.42
N LEU A 67 5.40 17.09 5.44
CA LEU A 67 5.89 16.65 4.15
C LEU A 67 5.01 17.24 3.05
N LYS A 68 5.67 17.64 1.97
CA LYS A 68 4.99 17.98 0.73
C LYS A 68 4.90 16.73 -0.14
N LEU A 69 3.69 16.37 -0.56
CA LEU A 69 3.38 15.16 -1.33
C LEU A 69 3.79 15.31 -2.80
N GLU A 70 5.08 15.55 -3.02
CA GLU A 70 5.70 15.55 -4.34
C GLU A 70 6.12 14.12 -4.70
N GLU A 71 5.61 13.63 -5.82
CA GLU A 71 5.97 12.32 -6.34
C GLU A 71 7.50 12.23 -6.54
N LYS A 72 8.09 11.05 -6.30
CA LYS A 72 9.53 10.77 -6.39
C LYS A 72 10.43 11.42 -5.33
N LYS A 73 9.92 12.30 -4.46
CA LYS A 73 10.67 12.80 -3.28
C LYS A 73 10.36 12.03 -1.99
N ILE A 74 9.32 11.21 -2.02
CA ILE A 74 8.86 10.37 -0.92
C ILE A 74 8.87 8.93 -1.40
N ILE A 75 9.11 7.97 -0.49
CA ILE A 75 9.00 6.56 -0.84
C ILE A 75 7.59 6.25 -1.40
N PRO A 76 7.48 5.49 -2.49
CA PRO A 76 6.20 5.27 -3.18
C PRO A 76 5.07 4.78 -2.28
N GLY A 77 5.36 3.87 -1.34
CA GLY A 77 4.35 3.31 -0.45
C GLY A 77 3.74 4.33 0.51
N LEU A 78 4.55 5.26 1.05
CA LEU A 78 4.06 6.34 1.91
C LEU A 78 3.22 7.34 1.11
N TYR A 79 3.67 7.70 -0.10
CA TYR A 79 2.93 8.58 -1.00
C TYR A 79 1.55 7.99 -1.34
N GLN A 80 1.51 6.73 -1.79
CA GLN A 80 0.29 6.01 -2.13
C GLN A 80 -0.64 5.81 -0.91
N ALA A 81 -0.07 5.65 0.28
CA ALA A 81 -0.86 5.51 1.51
C ALA A 81 -1.57 6.81 1.88
N ILE A 82 -0.93 7.97 1.68
CA ILE A 82 -1.45 9.26 2.12
C ILE A 82 -2.41 9.88 1.08
N VAL A 83 -2.04 9.92 -0.20
CA VAL A 83 -2.87 10.51 -1.25
C VAL A 83 -4.23 9.81 -1.32
N GLY A 84 -5.32 10.58 -1.37
CA GLY A 84 -6.69 10.07 -1.35
C GLY A 84 -7.22 9.70 0.05
N SER A 85 -6.38 9.73 1.08
CA SER A 85 -6.85 9.69 2.48
C SER A 85 -7.50 11.01 2.89
N LYS A 86 -8.21 11.02 4.01
CA LYS A 86 -8.76 12.24 4.60
C LYS A 86 -7.87 12.76 5.72
N LYS A 87 -7.85 14.08 5.88
CA LYS A 87 -7.34 14.71 7.09
C LYS A 87 -8.09 14.17 8.32
N GLY A 88 -7.33 13.74 9.33
CA GLY A 88 -7.84 13.03 10.52
C GLY A 88 -7.84 11.51 10.41
N ASP A 89 -7.49 10.93 9.24
CA ASP A 89 -7.40 9.47 9.11
C ASP A 89 -6.30 8.90 10.01
N LYS A 90 -6.60 7.77 10.65
CA LYS A 90 -5.61 6.87 11.26
C LYS A 90 -5.53 5.63 10.40
N ILE A 91 -4.36 5.37 9.82
CA ILE A 91 -4.14 4.28 8.87
C ILE A 91 -2.97 3.41 9.34
N ILE A 92 -3.08 2.12 9.07
CA ILE A 92 -1.97 1.18 9.19
C ILE A 92 -1.72 0.59 7.81
N PHE A 93 -0.47 0.53 7.38
CA PHE A 93 -0.14 -0.02 6.08
C PHE A 93 1.24 -0.69 6.05
N ASN A 94 1.37 -1.72 5.20
CA ASN A 94 2.61 -2.43 4.94
C ASN A 94 3.17 -2.00 3.60
N VAL A 95 4.42 -1.54 3.60
CA VAL A 95 5.17 -1.15 2.41
C VAL A 95 6.19 -2.26 2.11
N PRO A 96 6.00 -3.02 1.03
CA PRO A 96 7.00 -3.98 0.57
C PRO A 96 8.26 -3.22 0.07
N PRO A 97 9.43 -3.88 0.00
CA PRO A 97 10.69 -3.20 -0.25
C PRO A 97 10.71 -2.41 -1.56
N GLU A 98 10.02 -2.89 -2.59
CA GLU A 98 9.92 -2.26 -3.92
C GLU A 98 9.21 -0.90 -3.87
N LEU A 99 8.34 -0.70 -2.88
CA LEU A 99 7.65 0.56 -2.62
C LEU A 99 8.30 1.36 -1.47
N GLY A 100 9.35 0.83 -0.86
CA GLY A 100 10.12 1.42 0.24
C GLY A 100 11.51 1.84 -0.20
N TYR A 101 12.53 1.34 0.51
CA TYR A 101 13.94 1.65 0.24
C TYR A 101 14.65 0.62 -0.65
N GLY A 102 13.97 -0.46 -1.04
CA GLY A 102 14.53 -1.54 -1.86
C GLY A 102 15.82 -2.09 -1.26
N ALA A 103 16.84 -2.29 -2.09
CA ALA A 103 18.14 -2.80 -1.67
C ALA A 103 19.03 -1.77 -0.93
N ARG A 104 18.52 -0.57 -0.62
CA ARG A 104 19.27 0.47 0.10
C ARG A 104 18.95 0.42 1.59
N ALA A 105 19.95 0.71 2.42
CA ALA A 105 19.74 1.00 3.83
C ALA A 105 19.41 2.49 4.01
N GLU A 106 18.58 2.83 5.00
CA GLU A 106 18.25 4.20 5.36
C GLU A 106 18.14 4.32 6.89
N GLY A 107 19.09 5.01 7.52
CA GLY A 107 19.14 5.10 8.99
C GLY A 107 19.17 3.71 9.65
N GLU A 108 18.17 3.41 10.48
CA GLU A 108 17.98 2.11 11.13
C GLU A 108 17.23 1.07 10.28
N VAL A 109 16.85 1.41 9.04
CA VAL A 109 16.13 0.52 8.12
C VAL A 109 17.13 -0.30 7.29
N PRO A 110 17.20 -1.63 7.47
CA PRO A 110 18.04 -2.48 6.64
C PRO A 110 17.56 -2.55 5.18
N PRO A 111 18.45 -2.94 4.24
CA PRO A 111 18.05 -3.29 2.89
C PRO A 111 16.95 -4.36 2.86
N ASN A 112 16.07 -4.28 1.86
CA ASN A 112 15.00 -5.22 1.59
C ASN A 112 13.99 -5.41 2.74
N SER A 113 13.79 -4.38 3.55
CA SER A 113 12.86 -4.43 4.68
C SER A 113 11.41 -4.21 4.28
N ASN A 114 10.51 -5.02 4.84
CA ASN A 114 9.07 -4.72 4.89
C ASN A 114 8.81 -3.68 5.98
N LEU A 115 8.17 -2.56 5.62
CA LEU A 115 7.92 -1.45 6.54
C LEU A 115 6.46 -1.43 6.94
N LYS A 116 6.16 -1.56 8.23
CA LYS A 116 4.81 -1.36 8.75
C LYS A 116 4.71 0.04 9.37
N TYR A 117 3.81 0.85 8.82
CA TYR A 117 3.51 2.18 9.35
C TYR A 117 2.20 2.18 10.11
N GLU A 118 2.19 2.83 11.26
CA GLU A 118 0.98 3.28 11.95
C GLU A 118 1.00 4.80 11.89
N LEU A 119 0.06 5.42 11.16
CA LEU A 119 0.11 6.82 10.76
C LEU A 119 -1.21 7.52 11.07
N GLU A 120 -1.11 8.73 11.62
CA GLU A 120 -2.21 9.68 11.80
C GLU A 120 -1.96 10.93 10.95
N ILE A 121 -2.98 11.32 10.18
CA ILE A 121 -2.96 12.53 9.36
C ILE A 121 -3.63 13.65 10.13
N LYS A 122 -2.93 14.77 10.31
CA LYS A 122 -3.41 15.90 11.10
C LYS A 122 -4.09 16.99 10.29
#